data_AF-A0A1Q7SG53-F1
#
_entry.id   AF-A0A1Q7SG53-F1
#
_cell.length_a   1.000
_cell.length_b   1.000
_cell.length_c   1.000
_cell.angle_alpha   90.00
_cell.angle_beta   90.00
_cell.angle_gamma   90.00
#
_symmetry.space_group_name_H-M   'P 1'
#
loop_
_entity.id
_entity.type
_entity.pdbx_description
1 polymer ?
#
loop_
_entity_poly.entity_id
_entity_poly.type
_entity_poly.pdbx_seq_one_letter_code
_entity_poly.pdbx_strand_id
1 'polypeptide(L)' 'MLAATFVQGRNSGFLRAGWIPGRFFSRWRKAELEGAVRQAGWAIISLKTVANRERKGRWLNLLARRPAR' A
#
# COMPACT_ATOMS: atom_id res chain seq x y z
N MET A 1 11.82 -6.29 -8.19
CA MET A 1 11.61 -5.49 -6.95
C MET A 1 10.35 -4.66 -7.17
N LEU A 2 9.46 -4.57 -6.19
CA LEU A 2 8.18 -3.86 -6.26
C LEU A 2 8.18 -2.73 -5.23
N ALA A 3 7.92 -1.51 -5.69
CA ALA A 3 7.68 -0.36 -4.83
C ALA A 3 6.27 0.18 -5.13
N ALA A 4 5.44 0.32 -4.10
CA ALA A 4 4.07 0.80 -4.24
C ALA A 4 3.66 1.62 -3.01
N THR A 5 2.78 2.59 -3.24
CA THR A 5 2.20 3.42 -2.17
C THR A 5 0.69 3.20 -2.15
N PHE A 6 0.13 2.98 -0.97
CA PHE A 6 -1.29 2.74 -0.74
C PHE A 6 -1.85 3.74 0.26
N VAL A 7 -3.15 4.00 0.24
CA VAL A 7 -3.79 4.82 1.29
C VAL A 7 -3.98 3.95 2.52
N GLN A 8 -3.64 4.45 3.70
CA GLN A 8 -3.94 3.76 4.95
C GLN A 8 -5.37 4.07 5.39
N GLY A 9 -6.18 3.06 5.64
CA GLY A 9 -7.53 3.25 6.18
C GLY A 9 -8.16 1.95 6.67
N ARG A 10 -9.35 2.06 7.26
CA ARG A 10 -10.05 0.91 7.87
C ARG A 10 -10.79 0.01 6.87
N ASN A 11 -10.98 0.47 5.64
CA ASN A 11 -11.65 -0.29 4.58
C ASN A 11 -10.63 -0.69 3.52
N SER A 12 -10.65 -1.96 3.14
CA SER A 12 -9.84 -2.53 2.07
C SER A 12 -10.54 -2.34 0.70
N GLY A 13 -9.81 -1.91 -0.33
CA GLY A 13 -10.32 -1.83 -1.71
C GLY A 13 -9.95 -0.56 -2.47
N PHE A 14 -10.29 -0.51 -3.75
CA PHE A 14 -10.05 0.67 -4.59
C PHE A 14 -10.90 1.86 -4.14
N LEU A 15 -10.27 3.01 -3.95
CA LEU A 15 -11.00 4.25 -3.71
C LEU A 15 -11.75 4.62 -4.99
N ARG A 16 -13.08 4.48 -4.94
CA ARG A 16 -13.99 4.84 -6.04
C ARG A 16 -14.42 6.30 -5.99
N ALA A 17 -14.29 6.97 -4.84
CA ALA A 17 -14.67 8.37 -4.64
C ALA A 17 -13.60 9.12 -3.85
N GLY A 18 -13.27 10.33 -4.31
CA GLY A 18 -12.25 11.22 -3.74
C GLY A 18 -11.29 11.73 -4.81
N TRP A 19 -11.01 13.04 -4.82
CA TRP A 19 -10.04 13.65 -5.72
C TRP A 19 -8.62 13.26 -5.30
N ILE A 20 -7.99 12.34 -6.05
CA ILE A 20 -6.58 12.01 -5.92
C ILE A 20 -6.01 11.95 -7.35
N PRO A 21 -4.95 12.71 -7.67
CA PRO A 21 -4.45 12.80 -9.03
C PRO A 21 -3.89 11.44 -9.51
N GLY A 22 -4.50 10.91 -10.58
CA GLY A 22 -3.87 10.02 -11.55
C GLY A 22 -3.71 8.53 -11.23
N ARG A 23 -4.08 8.03 -10.05
CA ARG A 23 -3.97 6.58 -9.75
C ARG A 23 -5.07 6.12 -8.78
N PHE A 24 -5.76 5.04 -9.14
CA PHE A 24 -6.66 4.31 -8.24
C PHE A 24 -5.83 3.71 -7.09
N PHE A 25 -5.65 4.47 -6.01
CA PHE A 25 -5.01 3.94 -4.82
C PHE A 25 -5.98 3.04 -4.07
N SER A 26 -5.63 1.77 -3.92
CA SER A 26 -6.33 0.92 -2.99
C SER A 26 -6.07 1.40 -1.56
N ARG A 27 -7.12 1.52 -0.77
CA ARG A 27 -7.06 1.76 0.68
C ARG A 27 -6.87 0.42 1.36
N TRP A 28 -5.94 0.33 2.32
CA TRP A 28 -5.65 -0.89 3.05
C TRP A 28 -5.36 -0.58 4.53
N ARG A 29 -5.67 -1.54 5.42
CA ARG A 29 -4.98 -1.60 6.71
C ARG A 29 -3.59 -2.18 6.50
N LYS A 30 -2.64 -1.78 7.35
CA LYS A 30 -1.25 -2.26 7.26
C LYS A 30 -1.16 -3.79 7.32
N ALA A 31 -1.83 -4.41 8.29
CA ALA A 31 -1.83 -5.85 8.47
C ALA A 31 -2.47 -6.61 7.30
N GLU A 32 -3.56 -6.09 6.74
CA GLU A 32 -4.21 -6.70 5.57
C GLU A 32 -3.31 -6.65 4.33
N LEU A 33 -2.67 -5.50 4.08
CA LEU A 33 -1.73 -5.35 2.98
C LEU A 33 -0.53 -6.28 3.14
N GLU A 34 -0.01 -6.41 4.37
CA GLU A 34 1.08 -7.32 4.69
C GLU A 34 0.70 -8.78 4.38
N GLY A 35 -0.50 -9.20 4.80
CA GLY A 35 -1.03 -10.53 4.51
C GLY A 35 -1.18 -10.80 3.01
N ALA A 36 -1.82 -9.87 2.28
CA ALA A 36 -2.04 -10.01 0.84
C ALA A 36 -0.73 -10.10 0.04
N VAL A 37 0.28 -9.29 0.41
CA VAL A 37 1.59 -9.30 -0.26
C VAL A 37 2.34 -10.60 0.01
N ARG A 38 2.29 -11.12 1.24
CA ARG A 38 2.88 -12.43 1.58
C ARG A 38 2.16 -13.57 0.87
N GLN A 39 0.82 -13.57 0.83
CA GLN A 39 0.02 -14.57 0.11
C GLN A 39 0.30 -14.57 -1.39
N ALA A 40 0.57 -13.39 -1.97
CA ALA A 40 1.01 -13.27 -3.36
C ALA A 40 2.47 -13.73 -3.61
N GLY A 41 3.15 -14.29 -2.61
CA GLY A 41 4.50 -14.84 -2.72
C GLY A 41 5.60 -13.78 -2.72
N TRP A 42 5.35 -12.58 -2.21
CA TRP A 42 6.35 -11.52 -2.10
C TRP A 42 6.93 -11.45 -0.70
N ALA A 43 8.26 -11.35 -0.61
CA ALA A 43 8.96 -11.03 0.61
C ALA A 43 8.98 -9.51 0.82
N ILE A 44 8.38 -9.06 1.92
CA ILE A 44 8.32 -7.64 2.27
C ILE A 44 9.67 -7.21 2.84
N ILE A 45 10.30 -6.24 2.20
CA ILE A 45 11.54 -5.61 2.66
C ILE A 45 11.20 -4.46 3.62
N SER A 46 10.17 -3.67 3.29
CA SER A 46 9.74 -2.56 4.12
C SER A 46 8.26 -2.27 3.93
N LEU A 47 7.55 -2.03 5.03
CA LEU A 47 6.18 -1.53 5.02
C LEU A 47 6.01 -0.44 6.08
N LYS A 48 6.05 0.82 5.66
CA LYS A 48 6.03 1.99 6.54
C LYS A 48 4.77 2.81 6.37
N THR A 49 4.19 3.25 7.48
CA THR A 49 3.21 4.32 7.48
C THR A 49 3.93 5.65 7.33
N VAL A 50 3.57 6.43 6.33
CA VAL A 50 4.09 7.79 6.14
C VAL A 50 2.93 8.78 6.14
N ALA A 51 3.13 9.91 6.81
CA ALA A 51 2.26 11.07 6.66
C ALA A 51 2.84 11.91 5.52
N ASN A 52 2.11 12.04 4.42
CA ASN A 52 2.58 12.85 3.31
C ASN A 52 2.21 14.31 3.58
N ARG A 53 3.20 15.21 3.65
CA ARG A 53 2.99 16.65 3.87
C ARG A 53 2.27 17.32 2.69
N GLU A 54 2.51 16.82 1.48
CA GLU A 54 1.91 17.32 0.24
C GLU A 54 0.53 16.69 -0.04
N ARG A 55 0.27 15.49 0.51
CA ARG A 55 -1.00 14.76 0.32
C ARG A 55 -1.66 14.46 1.66
N LYS A 56 -2.71 15.19 2.00
CA LYS A 56 -3.52 14.98 3.21
C LYS A 56 -3.85 13.49 3.41
N GLY A 57 -3.41 12.91 4.53
CA GLY A 57 -3.74 11.54 4.92
C GLY A 57 -2.55 10.69 5.38
N ARG A 58 -2.85 9.47 5.86
CA ARG A 58 -1.86 8.44 6.18
C ARG A 58 -1.71 7.50 4.99
N TRP A 59 -0.47 7.17 4.65
CA TRP A 59 -0.11 6.35 3.50
C TRP A 59 0.75 5.17 3.93
N LEU A 60 0.72 4.09 3.17
CA LEU A 60 1.55 2.91 3.35
C LEU A 60 2.52 2.83 2.18
N ASN A 61 3.82 2.94 2.45
CA ASN A 61 4.86 2.66 1.47
C ASN A 61 5.31 1.20 1.62
N LEU A 62 5.11 0.44 0.55
CA LEU A 62 5.49 -0.96 0.43
C LEU A 62 6.72 -1.08 -0.46
N LEU A 63 7.73 -1.79 0.05
CA LEU A 63 8.85 -2.29 -0.71
C LEU A 63 8.91 -3.81 -0.54
N ALA A 64 8.83 -4.54 -1.65
CA ALA A 64 8.81 -5.99 -1.65
C ALA A 64 9.70 -6.56 -2.76
N ARG A 65 10.23 -7.75 -2.53
CA ARG A 65 10.94 -8.55 -3.54
C ARG A 65 10.22 -9.87 -3.75
N ARG A 66 10.16 -10.34 -4.99
CA ARG A 66 9.78 -11.72 -5.24
C ARG A 66 11.00 -12.57 -4.92
N PRO A 67 10.91 -13.60 -4.07
CA PRO A 67 11.99 -14.58 -3.95
C PRO A 67 12.29 -15.14 -5.35
N ALA A 68 13.57 -15.28 -5.69
CA ALA A 68 13.93 -16.05 -6.86
C ALA A 68 13.37 -17.46 -6.66
N ARG A 69 12.61 -17.95 -7.64
CA ARG A 69 12.11 -19.33 -7.65
C ARG A 69 13.23 -20.23 -8.15
#